data_AF-F2NVC0-F1
#
_entry.id   AF-F2NVC0-F1
#
_cell.length_a   1.000
_cell.length_b   1.000
_cell.length_c   1.000
_cell.angle_alpha   90.00
_cell.angle_beta   90.00
_cell.angle_gamma   90.00
#
_symmetry.space_group_name_H-M   'P 1'
#
loop_
_entity.id
_entity.type
_entity.pdbx_description
1 polymer ?
#
loop_
_entity_poly.entity_id
_entity_poly.type
_entity_poly.pdbx_seq_one_letter_code
_entity_poly.pdbx_strand_id
1 'polypeptide(L)'
;MEQERLNLYYMDMKYIRDLHNADDRVQSVSPQIHKSNRPFVGIVVICGEHKYCVPLDSAKEKHKTQKNDVDFTRIFDGDKLISVLNFNNMIPIDNKFIRNYPLIHS
;
A
#
# COMPACT_ATOMS: atom_id res chain seq x y z
N MET A 1 -7.40 21.94 -6.98
CA MET A 1 -7.10 21.10 -5.80
C MET A 1 -5.61 21.13 -5.61
N GLU A 2 -5.15 21.47 -4.41
CA GLU A 2 -3.76 21.29 -4.05
C GLU A 2 -3.46 19.78 -4.06
N GLN A 3 -2.49 19.36 -4.84
CA GLN A 3 -2.16 17.94 -4.99
C GLN A 3 -1.20 17.59 -3.86
N GLU A 4 -1.72 17.02 -2.78
CA GLU A 4 -0.89 16.55 -1.67
C GLU A 4 0.13 15.53 -2.20
N ARG A 5 1.38 15.63 -1.71
CA ARG A 5 2.41 14.65 -2.05
C ARG A 5 2.00 13.29 -1.51
N LEU A 6 2.13 12.27 -2.35
CA LEU A 6 2.08 10.89 -1.90
C LEU A 6 3.24 10.62 -0.94
N ASN A 7 2.94 9.98 0.18
CA ASN A 7 3.88 9.55 1.19
C ASN A 7 3.80 8.03 1.37
N LEU A 8 4.86 7.48 1.96
CA LEU A 8 4.90 6.11 2.44
C LEU A 8 4.54 6.07 3.92
N TYR A 9 3.76 5.08 4.31
CA TYR A 9 3.30 4.88 5.67
C TYR A 9 3.53 3.46 6.14
N TYR A 10 3.86 3.33 7.42
CA TYR A 10 3.61 2.12 8.18
C TYR A 10 2.21 2.18 8.78
N MET A 11 1.53 1.03 8.76
CA MET A 11 0.21 0.85 9.36
C MET A 11 0.33 0.10 10.68
N ASP A 12 -0.54 0.43 11.63
CA ASP A 12 -0.68 -0.34 12.86
C ASP A 12 -1.09 -1.79 12.55
N MET A 13 -0.37 -2.74 13.14
CA MET A 13 -0.55 -4.17 12.85
C MET A 13 -1.90 -4.70 13.34
N LYS A 14 -2.38 -4.19 14.49
CA LYS A 14 -3.69 -4.60 15.01
C LYS A 14 -4.79 -4.09 14.09
N TYR A 15 -4.69 -2.84 13.63
CA TYR A 15 -5.63 -2.26 12.67
C TYR A 15 -5.73 -3.11 11.38
N ILE A 16 -4.60 -3.47 10.76
CA ILE A 16 -4.61 -4.31 9.56
C ILE A 16 -5.19 -5.70 9.85
N ARG A 17 -4.90 -6.28 11.02
CA ARG A 17 -5.46 -7.58 11.40
C ARG A 17 -6.98 -7.53 11.56
N ASP A 18 -7.49 -6.47 12.19
CA ASP A 18 -8.93 -6.27 12.36
C ASP A 18 -9.62 -6.10 11.00
N LEU A 19 -9.02 -5.36 10.07
CA LEU A 19 -9.49 -5.25 8.68
C LEU A 19 -9.46 -6.60 7.95
N HIS A 20 -8.37 -7.36 8.07
CA HIS A 20 -8.25 -8.70 7.47
C HIS A 20 -9.27 -9.69 8.02
N ASN A 21 -9.64 -9.58 9.30
CA ASN A 21 -10.69 -10.41 9.89
C ASN A 21 -12.08 -10.08 9.31
N ALA A 22 -12.29 -8.87 8.81
CA ALA A 22 -13.52 -8.45 8.14
C ALA A 22 -13.52 -8.76 6.63
N ASP A 23 -12.37 -8.64 5.96
CA ASP A 23 -12.17 -8.91 4.54
C ASP A 23 -10.79 -9.54 4.30
N ASP A 24 -10.76 -10.80 3.87
CA ASP A 24 -9.54 -11.59 3.70
C ASP A 24 -8.66 -11.14 2.51
N ARG A 25 -9.15 -10.21 1.69
CA ARG A 25 -8.37 -9.57 0.61
C ARG A 25 -7.43 -8.49 1.13
N VAL A 26 -7.66 -7.99 2.34
CA VAL A 26 -6.75 -7.07 3.02
C VAL A 26 -5.42 -7.77 3.25
N GLN A 27 -4.33 -7.16 2.80
CA GLN A 27 -3.04 -7.83 2.84
C GLN A 27 -2.50 -7.99 4.27
N SER A 28 -2.18 -9.23 4.65
CA SER A 28 -1.54 -9.51 5.93
C SER A 28 -0.18 -8.84 6.07
N VAL A 29 0.02 -8.19 7.21
CA VAL A 29 1.29 -7.58 7.65
C VAL A 29 1.91 -8.37 8.81
N SER A 30 1.71 -9.69 8.86
CA SER A 30 2.23 -10.50 9.97
C SER A 30 3.77 -10.61 9.94
N PRO A 31 4.46 -10.45 11.10
CA PRO A 31 5.89 -10.73 11.23
C PRO A 31 6.26 -12.17 10.88
N GLN A 32 5.35 -13.12 11.14
CA GLN A 32 5.57 -14.55 10.94
C GLN A 32 5.74 -14.92 9.45
N ILE A 33 5.25 -14.08 8.55
CA ILE A 33 5.41 -14.23 7.09
C ILE A 33 6.38 -13.19 6.51
N HIS A 34 7.18 -12.53 7.36
CA HIS A 34 8.13 -11.48 6.99
C HIS A 34 7.50 -10.29 6.22
N LYS A 35 6.23 -9.97 6.50
CA LYS A 35 5.50 -8.85 5.87
C LYS A 35 5.19 -7.69 6.82
N SER A 36 5.71 -7.70 8.04
CA SER A 36 5.46 -6.65 9.04
C SER A 36 5.96 -5.26 8.64
N ASN A 37 6.91 -5.18 7.71
CA ASN A 37 7.50 -3.91 7.27
C ASN A 37 6.93 -3.44 5.92
N ARG A 38 5.79 -3.98 5.48
CA ARG A 38 5.16 -3.57 4.23
C ARG A 38 4.74 -2.10 4.30
N PRO A 39 5.29 -1.21 3.44
CA PRO A 39 4.83 0.15 3.38
C PRO A 39 3.51 0.24 2.59
N PHE A 40 2.75 1.27 2.91
CA PHE A 40 1.54 1.66 2.19
C PHE A 40 1.76 3.03 1.55
N VAL A 41 1.29 3.21 0.32
CA VAL A 41 1.34 4.50 -0.39
C VAL A 41 0.01 5.21 -0.17
N GLY A 42 0.05 6.48 0.18
CA GLY A 42 -1.15 7.31 0.25
C GLY A 42 -0.87 8.77 0.58
N ILE A 43 -1.90 9.58 0.77
CA ILE A 43 -3.32 9.25 0.56
C ILE A 43 -3.59 9.21 -0.95
N VAL A 44 -4.12 8.09 -1.46
CA VAL A 44 -4.37 7.91 -2.90
C VAL A 44 -5.74 8.48 -3.29
N VAL A 45 -6.76 8.25 -2.46
CA VAL A 45 -8.14 8.69 -2.68
C VAL A 45 -8.77 9.15 -1.37
N ILE A 46 -9.62 10.18 -1.46
CA ILE A 46 -10.52 10.61 -0.38
C ILE A 46 -11.96 10.40 -0.87
N CYS A 47 -12.71 9.55 -0.20
CA CYS A 47 -14.13 9.28 -0.46
C CYS A 47 -14.97 9.76 0.73
N GLY A 48 -15.52 10.97 0.62
CA GLY A 48 -16.16 11.63 1.76
C GLY A 48 -15.15 11.89 2.88
N GLU A 49 -15.38 11.31 4.05
CA GLU A 49 -14.47 11.43 5.21
C GLU A 49 -13.38 10.35 5.24
N HIS A 50 -13.48 9.33 4.38
CA HIS A 50 -12.56 8.19 4.38
C HIS A 50 -11.37 8.44 3.45
N LYS A 51 -10.17 8.25 3.99
CA LYS A 51 -8.90 8.30 3.27
C LYS A 51 -8.44 6.89 2.97
N TYR A 52 -7.83 6.68 1.81
CA TYR A 52 -7.37 5.35 1.38
C TYR A 52 -5.88 5.32 1.09
N CYS A 53 -5.25 4.24 1.52
CA CYS A 53 -3.87 3.89 1.18
C CYS A 53 -3.84 2.53 0.48
N VAL A 54 -2.90 2.36 -0.42
CA VAL A 54 -2.69 1.11 -1.17
C VAL A 54 -1.42 0.40 -0.65
N PRO A 55 -1.47 -0.91 -0.37
CA PRO A 55 -0.28 -1.64 0.03
C PRO A 55 0.72 -1.71 -1.13
N LEU A 56 2.01 -1.49 -0.83
CA LEU A 56 3.08 -1.65 -1.80
C LEU A 56 3.54 -3.12 -1.83
N ASP A 57 3.43 -3.77 -2.99
CA ASP A 57 3.80 -5.16 -3.18
C ASP A 57 5.14 -5.31 -3.91
N SER A 58 5.97 -6.25 -3.47
CA SER A 58 7.17 -6.61 -4.21
C SER A 58 6.81 -7.14 -5.60
N ALA A 59 7.60 -6.75 -6.60
CA ALA A 59 7.52 -7.35 -7.92
C ALA A 59 7.71 -8.87 -7.86
N LYS A 60 6.96 -9.60 -8.69
CA LYS A 60 7.01 -11.05 -8.85
C LYS A 60 7.02 -11.37 -10.34
N GLU A 61 7.45 -12.57 -10.72
CA GLU A 61 7.51 -12.97 -12.13
C GLU A 61 6.19 -12.76 -12.87
N LYS A 62 5.05 -13.12 -12.25
CA LYS A 62 3.72 -12.91 -12.85
C LYS A 62 3.42 -11.43 -13.19
N HIS A 63 4.03 -10.48 -12.50
CA HIS A 63 3.81 -9.05 -12.71
C HIS A 63 4.55 -8.52 -13.93
N LYS A 64 5.54 -9.24 -14.47
CA LYS A 64 6.25 -8.80 -15.69
C LYS A 64 5.32 -8.73 -16.89
N THR A 65 4.36 -9.66 -16.98
CA THR A 65 3.39 -9.75 -18.08
C THR A 65 2.04 -9.10 -17.75
N GLN A 66 1.72 -8.90 -16.46
CA GLN A 66 0.51 -8.19 -16.05
C GLN A 66 0.57 -6.71 -16.47
N LYS A 67 -0.43 -6.28 -17.24
CA LYS A 67 -0.53 -4.90 -17.72
C LYS A 67 -1.10 -3.99 -16.63
N ASN A 68 -0.79 -2.70 -16.73
CA ASN A 68 -1.45 -1.70 -15.89
C ASN A 68 -2.92 -1.62 -16.29
N ASP A 69 -3.78 -1.41 -15.30
CA ASP A 69 -5.22 -1.25 -15.44
C ASP A 69 -5.73 -0.29 -14.34
N VAL A 70 -7.03 -0.02 -14.30
CA VAL A 70 -7.66 0.85 -13.30
C VAL A 70 -7.44 0.35 -11.86
N ASP A 71 -7.31 -0.95 -11.67
CA ASP A 71 -7.14 -1.58 -10.36
C ASP A 71 -5.70 -2.01 -10.05
N PHE A 72 -4.77 -1.83 -10.98
CA PHE A 72 -3.40 -2.32 -10.84
C PHE A 72 -2.37 -1.47 -11.56
N THR A 73 -1.23 -1.21 -10.91
CA THR A 73 -0.12 -0.47 -11.53
C THR A 73 1.23 -1.08 -11.17
N ARG A 74 2.12 -1.12 -12.16
CA ARG A 74 3.53 -1.48 -11.98
C ARG A 74 4.38 -0.25 -11.69
N ILE A 75 5.34 -0.40 -10.78
CA ILE A 75 6.31 0.63 -10.43
C ILE A 75 7.69 0.19 -10.90
N PHE A 76 8.33 1.04 -11.68
CA PHE A 76 9.64 0.81 -12.27
C PHE A 76 10.67 1.81 -11.73
N ASP A 77 11.91 1.35 -11.61
CA ASP A 77 13.12 2.16 -11.46
C ASP A 77 13.98 1.94 -12.70
N GLY A 78 13.98 2.90 -13.62
CA GLY A 78 14.41 2.68 -15.00
C GLY A 78 13.59 1.55 -15.67
N ASP A 79 14.28 0.54 -16.20
CA ASP A 79 13.65 -0.64 -16.80
C ASP A 79 13.33 -1.75 -15.78
N LYS A 80 13.77 -1.58 -14.52
CA LYS A 80 13.61 -2.60 -13.48
C LYS A 80 12.24 -2.48 -12.83
N LEU A 81 11.43 -3.52 -12.97
CA LEU A 81 10.19 -3.65 -12.20
C LEU A 81 10.52 -3.90 -10.71
N ILE A 82 10.33 -2.89 -9.86
CA ILE A 82 10.67 -2.95 -8.44
C ILE A 82 9.47 -3.28 -7.56
N SER A 83 8.25 -2.88 -7.98
CA SER A 83 7.06 -3.02 -7.17
C SER A 83 5.78 -2.94 -7.98
N VAL A 84 4.65 -3.25 -7.36
CA VAL A 84 3.30 -3.10 -7.91
C VAL A 84 2.35 -2.56 -6.84
N LEU A 85 1.28 -1.90 -7.30
CA LEU A 85 0.16 -1.42 -6.49
C LEU A 85 -1.10 -2.12 -6.97
N ASN A 86 -1.89 -2.65 -6.04
CA ASN A 86 -3.18 -3.27 -6.32
C ASN A 86 -4.28 -2.40 -5.68
N PHE A 87 -4.85 -1.49 -6.46
CA PHE A 87 -5.82 -0.50 -5.97
C PHE A 87 -7.12 -1.14 -5.49
N ASN A 88 -7.52 -2.30 -6.03
CA ASN A 88 -8.65 -3.08 -5.51
C ASN A 88 -8.44 -3.59 -4.07
N ASN A 89 -7.20 -3.61 -3.59
CA ASN A 89 -6.83 -3.99 -2.22
C ASN A 89 -6.45 -2.76 -1.37
N MET A 90 -6.81 -1.54 -1.79
CA MET A 90 -6.65 -0.37 -0.94
C MET A 90 -7.49 -0.51 0.33
N ILE A 91 -7.01 0.08 1.41
CA ILE A 91 -7.67 0.03 2.71
C ILE A 91 -8.05 1.43 3.17
N PRO A 92 -9.16 1.60 3.88
CA PRO A 92 -9.43 2.85 4.58
C PRO A 92 -8.36 3.04 5.66
N ILE A 93 -8.10 4.28 6.02
CA ILE A 93 -7.15 4.63 7.08
C ILE A 93 -7.76 5.67 8.03
N ASP A 94 -7.33 5.58 9.29
CA ASP A 94 -7.48 6.63 10.28
C ASP A 94 -6.06 7.11 10.64
N ASN A 95 -5.86 8.42 10.68
CA ASN A 95 -4.57 9.06 10.94
C ASN A 95 -3.91 8.55 12.24
N LYS A 96 -4.67 8.07 13.22
CA LYS A 96 -4.10 7.51 14.47
C LYS A 96 -3.40 6.16 14.30
N PHE A 97 -3.68 5.45 13.20
CA PHE A 97 -3.11 4.13 12.91
C PHE A 97 -2.00 4.16 11.87
N ILE A 98 -1.59 5.35 11.42
CA ILE A 98 -0.52 5.49 10.42
C ILE A 98 0.68 6.18 11.03
N ARG A 99 1.88 5.80 10.57
CA ARG A 99 3.14 6.49 10.87
C ARG A 99 3.90 6.68 9.58
N ASN A 100 4.56 7.82 9.39
CA ASN A 100 5.40 8.04 8.22
C ASN A 100 6.49 6.98 8.14
N TYR A 101 6.70 6.44 6.94
CA TYR A 101 7.83 5.58 6.66
C TYR A 101 9.10 6.44 6.66
N PRO A 102 10.14 6.09 7.43
CA PRO A 102 11.38 6.85 7.47
C PRO A 102 12.07 6.70 6.12
N LEU A 103 12.09 7.77 5.33
CA LEU A 103 12.95 7.86 4.15
C LEU A 103 14.34 8.20 4.66
N ILE A 104 15.32 7.32 4.40
CA ILE A 104 16.72 7.66 4.63
C ILE A 104 17.05 8.71 3.57
N HIS A 105 17.20 9.97 3.99
CA HIS A 105 17.70 11.02 3.11
C HIS A 105 19.15 10.66 2.75
N SER A 106 19.36 10.27 1.50
CA SER A 106 20.66 10.13 0.84
C SER A 106 21.22 11.49 0.46
#